data_AF-T0YAA6-F1
#
_entry.id   AF-T0YAA6-F1
#
_cell.length_a   1.000
_cell.length_b   1.000
_cell.length_c   1.000
_cell.angle_alpha   90.00
_cell.angle_beta   90.00
_cell.angle_gamma   90.00
#
_symmetry.space_group_name_H-M   'P 1'
#
loop_
_entity.id
_entity.type
_entity.pdbx_description
1 polymer ?
#
loop_
_entity_poly.entity_id
_entity_poly.type
_entity_poly.pdbx_seq_one_letter_code
_entity_poly.pdbx_strand_id
1 'polypeptide(L)'
;MPRPPIPVDAALHGGLSALHRLLVEHFDDRDAFMAACLDVGCRVFGLSTGIVGRIRGDDYEVLDRHSPLIEIQPGHRYPLGDTWCAAVVTLRQTLTHAGTDAIEPMRSHPANGGLQLEAYIGTPIVVDGAVFGSLSFSDTRARATPFAADEIGLAESIAALIGRFIERQRAETGRQTRDQFYRSVAETLPLLHADAPRERSDVMGQVASTLADIMGLPLVWVGRLEPKALWVQAVGVAGPACDYVTTLSLTADPARPEGQGPMGRALRTGEALLTAFSDPVLAPWADRARRCGLGSSIVAAART
;
A
#
# COMPACT_ATOMS: atom_id res chain seq x y z
N MET A 1 -32.63 -46.21 -20.02
CA MET A 1 -33.25 -44.88 -19.86
C MET A 1 -32.14 -43.85 -19.78
N PRO A 2 -32.17 -42.77 -20.58
CA PRO A 2 -31.22 -41.67 -20.42
C PRO A 2 -31.45 -40.98 -19.08
N ARG A 3 -30.38 -40.72 -18.35
CA ARG A 3 -30.38 -39.99 -17.08
C ARG A 3 -30.88 -38.56 -17.35
N PRO A 4 -31.86 -38.03 -16.60
CA PRO A 4 -32.34 -36.68 -16.83
C PRO A 4 -31.19 -35.68 -16.61
N PRO A 5 -31.10 -34.60 -17.40
CA PRO A 5 -30.09 -33.57 -17.20
C PRO A 5 -30.25 -32.97 -15.80
N ILE A 6 -29.14 -32.83 -15.08
CA ILE A 6 -29.10 -32.10 -13.80
C ILE A 6 -29.44 -30.64 -14.14
N PRO A 7 -30.50 -30.05 -13.58
CA PRO A 7 -30.79 -28.63 -13.80
C PRO A 7 -29.66 -27.82 -13.16
N VAL A 8 -28.78 -27.28 -14.01
CA VAL A 8 -27.81 -26.27 -13.58
C VAL A 8 -28.57 -24.96 -13.53
N ASP A 9 -28.68 -24.38 -12.33
CA ASP A 9 -29.35 -23.10 -12.12
C ASP A 9 -28.70 -22.02 -13.00
N ALA A 10 -29.51 -21.17 -13.64
CA ALA A 10 -29.00 -20.11 -14.50
C ALA A 10 -28.11 -19.12 -13.72
N ALA A 11 -28.37 -18.97 -12.42
CA ALA A 11 -27.54 -18.19 -11.49
C ALA A 11 -26.12 -18.77 -11.33
N LEU A 12 -26.02 -20.10 -11.15
CA LEU A 12 -24.74 -20.83 -11.08
C LEU A 12 -23.92 -20.71 -12.37
N HIS A 13 -24.58 -20.77 -13.53
CA HIS A 13 -23.91 -20.60 -14.82
C HIS A 13 -23.40 -19.17 -15.03
N GLY A 14 -24.17 -18.17 -14.60
CA GLY A 14 -23.79 -16.76 -14.62
C GLY A 14 -22.59 -16.46 -13.71
N GLY A 15 -22.61 -16.96 -12.48
CA GLY A 15 -21.52 -16.78 -11.51
C GLY A 15 -20.20 -17.39 -11.95
N LEU A 16 -20.22 -18.62 -12.49
CA LEU A 16 -19.01 -19.28 -12.99
C LEU A 16 -18.42 -18.57 -14.21
N SER A 17 -19.28 -18.12 -15.13
CA SER A 17 -18.86 -17.37 -16.32
C SER A 17 -18.23 -16.02 -15.94
N ALA A 18 -18.80 -15.37 -14.92
CA ALA A 18 -18.28 -14.13 -14.37
C ALA A 18 -16.90 -14.30 -13.72
N LEU A 19 -16.70 -15.36 -12.91
CA LEU A 19 -15.38 -15.68 -12.34
C LEU A 19 -14.36 -16.05 -13.41
N HIS A 20 -14.76 -16.85 -14.40
CA HIS A 20 -13.87 -17.23 -15.49
C HIS A 20 -13.35 -16.00 -16.24
N ARG A 21 -14.22 -15.02 -16.52
CA ARG A 21 -13.80 -13.75 -17.12
C ARG A 21 -12.77 -13.02 -16.25
N LEU A 22 -13.02 -12.86 -14.95
CA LEU A 22 -12.07 -12.21 -14.03
C LEU A 22 -10.72 -12.94 -13.92
N LEU A 23 -10.70 -14.26 -14.17
CA LEU A 23 -9.49 -15.08 -14.13
C LEU A 23 -8.67 -15.04 -15.43
N VAL A 24 -9.34 -14.92 -16.57
CA VAL A 24 -8.70 -15.00 -17.90
C VAL A 24 -8.34 -13.63 -18.46
N GLU A 25 -9.07 -12.59 -18.06
CA GLU A 25 -8.81 -11.23 -18.51
C GLU A 25 -7.51 -10.68 -17.90
N HIS A 26 -6.76 -9.95 -18.73
CA HIS A 26 -5.56 -9.25 -18.27
C HIS A 26 -5.96 -7.88 -17.74
N PHE A 27 -5.55 -7.57 -16.52
CA PHE A 27 -5.76 -6.27 -15.90
C PHE A 27 -4.42 -5.59 -15.73
N ASP A 28 -4.27 -4.42 -16.36
CA ASP A 28 -3.03 -3.65 -16.38
C ASP A 28 -2.67 -3.10 -15.00
N ASP A 29 -3.69 -2.76 -14.20
CA ASP A 29 -3.53 -2.23 -12.86
C ASP A 29 -4.60 -2.73 -11.88
N ARG A 30 -4.42 -2.35 -10.62
CA ARG A 30 -5.31 -2.76 -9.52
C ARG A 30 -6.70 -2.20 -9.65
N ASP A 31 -6.81 -0.94 -10.08
CA ASP A 31 -8.06 -0.21 -10.01
C ASP A 31 -9.00 -0.74 -11.10
N ALA A 32 -8.47 -1.07 -12.29
CA ALA A 32 -9.20 -1.78 -13.34
C ALA A 32 -9.72 -3.16 -12.87
N PHE A 33 -8.90 -3.93 -12.17
CA PHE A 33 -9.30 -5.25 -11.66
C PHE A 33 -10.39 -5.17 -10.60
N MET A 34 -10.25 -4.25 -9.65
CA MET A 34 -11.24 -4.04 -8.59
C MET A 34 -12.58 -3.56 -9.17
N ALA A 35 -12.54 -2.62 -10.11
CA ALA A 35 -13.73 -2.14 -10.80
C ALA A 35 -14.47 -3.26 -11.52
N ALA A 36 -13.74 -4.16 -12.20
CA ALA A 36 -14.33 -5.33 -12.85
C ALA A 36 -14.96 -6.31 -11.85
N CYS A 37 -14.29 -6.56 -10.72
CA CYS A 37 -14.83 -7.39 -9.63
C CYS A 37 -16.13 -6.81 -9.05
N LEU A 38 -16.16 -5.50 -8.84
CA LEU A 38 -17.33 -4.78 -8.31
C LEU A 38 -18.49 -4.79 -9.30
N ASP A 39 -18.23 -4.51 -10.57
CA ASP A 39 -19.23 -4.56 -11.64
C ASP A 39 -19.78 -5.98 -11.88
N VAL A 40 -18.94 -7.02 -11.76
CA VAL A 40 -19.39 -8.41 -11.71
C VAL A 40 -20.34 -8.65 -10.54
N GLY A 41 -19.92 -8.33 -9.31
CA GLY A 41 -20.71 -8.60 -8.12
C GLY A 41 -22.04 -7.85 -8.12
N CYS A 42 -22.04 -6.56 -8.44
CA CYS A 42 -23.27 -5.76 -8.55
C CYS A 42 -24.28 -6.38 -9.52
N ARG A 43 -23.83 -6.83 -10.70
CA ARG A 43 -24.72 -7.47 -11.68
C ARG A 43 -25.24 -8.82 -11.22
N VAL A 44 -24.38 -9.68 -10.69
CA VAL A 44 -24.79 -11.04 -10.30
C VAL A 44 -25.71 -11.01 -9.09
N PHE A 45 -25.40 -10.18 -8.10
CA PHE A 45 -26.22 -10.05 -6.90
C PHE A 45 -27.45 -9.14 -7.10
N GLY A 46 -27.52 -8.39 -8.21
CA GLY A 46 -28.60 -7.43 -8.45
C GLY A 46 -28.61 -6.27 -7.44
N LEU A 47 -27.44 -5.87 -6.95
CA LEU A 47 -27.25 -4.80 -5.96
C LEU A 47 -26.63 -3.58 -6.62
N SER A 48 -27.06 -2.39 -6.21
CA SER A 48 -26.62 -1.13 -6.81
C SER A 48 -25.26 -0.62 -6.32
N THR A 49 -24.80 -1.04 -5.15
CA THR A 49 -23.55 -0.57 -4.56
C THR A 49 -22.60 -1.72 -4.24
N GLY A 50 -21.35 -1.61 -4.65
CA GLY A 50 -20.23 -2.49 -4.29
C GLY A 50 -19.03 -1.65 -3.83
N ILE A 51 -18.35 -2.09 -2.78
CA ILE A 51 -17.22 -1.38 -2.17
C ILE A 51 -16.12 -2.36 -1.80
N VAL A 52 -14.88 -2.04 -2.20
CA VAL A 52 -13.67 -2.65 -1.66
C VAL A 52 -13.09 -1.71 -0.61
N GLY A 53 -13.11 -2.16 0.64
CA GLY A 53 -12.58 -1.42 1.79
C GLY A 53 -11.28 -2.00 2.30
N ARG A 54 -10.36 -1.14 2.75
CA ARG A 54 -9.18 -1.51 3.54
C ARG A 54 -9.39 -1.06 4.98
N ILE A 55 -8.97 -1.90 5.93
CA ILE A 55 -9.04 -1.56 7.35
C ILE A 55 -7.63 -1.48 7.93
N ARG A 56 -7.35 -0.41 8.68
CA ARG A 56 -6.09 -0.19 9.39
C ARG A 56 -6.38 0.37 10.78
N GLY A 57 -6.25 -0.47 11.81
CA GLY A 57 -6.74 -0.10 13.14
C GLY A 57 -8.24 0.19 13.08
N ASP A 58 -8.64 1.36 13.57
CA ASP A 58 -10.03 1.80 13.55
C ASP A 58 -10.41 2.63 12.31
N ASP A 59 -9.51 2.75 11.32
CA ASP A 59 -9.78 3.47 10.08
C ASP A 59 -10.23 2.52 8.96
N TYR A 60 -11.40 2.83 8.37
CA TYR A 60 -11.88 2.25 7.13
C TYR A 60 -11.57 3.17 5.95
N GLU A 61 -10.83 2.68 4.97
CA GLU A 61 -10.51 3.41 3.73
C GLU A 61 -11.20 2.75 2.54
N VAL A 62 -11.91 3.53 1.74
CA VAL A 62 -12.47 3.07 0.46
C VAL A 62 -11.32 2.95 -0.54
N LEU A 63 -11.02 1.74 -1.01
CA LEU A 63 -10.04 1.54 -2.07
C LEU A 63 -10.68 1.71 -3.45
N ASP A 64 -11.87 1.14 -3.63
CA ASP A 64 -12.61 1.23 -4.89
C ASP A 64 -14.12 1.04 -4.65
N ARG A 65 -14.93 1.47 -5.61
CA ARG A 65 -16.39 1.45 -5.53
C ARG A 65 -17.05 1.26 -6.90
N HIS A 66 -18.23 0.67 -6.87
CA HIS A 66 -19.26 0.80 -7.89
C HIS A 66 -20.51 1.27 -7.14
N SER A 67 -20.95 2.52 -7.30
CA SER A 67 -22.12 3.00 -6.58
C SER A 67 -22.75 4.21 -7.27
N PRO A 68 -24.10 4.32 -7.27
CA PRO A 68 -24.78 5.54 -7.69
C PRO A 68 -24.56 6.71 -6.72
N LEU A 69 -24.06 6.46 -5.49
CA LEU A 69 -23.83 7.49 -4.48
C LEU A 69 -22.55 8.27 -4.79
N ILE A 70 -22.66 9.57 -5.09
CA ILE A 70 -21.52 10.41 -5.50
C ILE A 70 -20.56 10.70 -4.33
N GLU A 71 -21.05 10.61 -3.09
CA GLU A 71 -20.30 10.97 -1.87
C GLU A 71 -19.23 9.94 -1.47
N ILE A 72 -19.38 8.69 -1.91
CA ILE A 72 -18.35 7.65 -1.71
C ILE A 72 -17.28 7.89 -2.76
N GLN A 73 -16.02 8.00 -2.38
CA GLN A 73 -14.91 8.09 -3.34
C GLN A 73 -13.71 7.28 -2.85
N PRO A 74 -12.92 6.69 -3.77
CA PRO A 74 -11.62 6.13 -3.44
C PRO A 74 -10.77 7.11 -2.62
N GLY A 75 -10.12 6.62 -1.57
CA GLY A 75 -9.31 7.40 -0.65
C GLY A 75 -10.07 8.05 0.52
N HIS A 76 -11.41 8.10 0.50
CA HIS A 76 -12.17 8.55 1.67
C HIS A 76 -11.98 7.60 2.85
N ARG A 77 -11.87 8.19 4.05
CA ARG A 77 -11.67 7.47 5.31
C ARG A 77 -12.81 7.74 6.28
N TYR A 78 -13.23 6.69 6.97
CA TYR A 78 -14.30 6.72 7.95
C TYR A 78 -13.88 5.96 9.20
N PRO A 79 -14.32 6.38 10.40
CA PRO A 79 -14.20 5.54 11.58
C PRO A 79 -14.94 4.22 11.35
N LEU A 80 -14.27 3.11 11.63
CA LEU A 80 -14.79 1.76 11.38
C LEU A 80 -16.11 1.51 12.14
N GLY A 81 -16.14 1.88 13.43
CA GLY A 81 -17.31 1.82 14.32
C GLY A 81 -18.04 0.48 14.32
N ASP A 82 -19.30 0.49 14.79
CA ASP A 82 -20.19 -0.68 14.76
C ASP A 82 -20.91 -0.79 13.40
N THR A 83 -20.14 -1.04 12.35
CA THR A 83 -20.65 -1.17 10.97
C THR A 83 -20.63 -2.61 10.48
N TRP A 84 -21.43 -2.92 9.45
CA TRP A 84 -21.41 -4.24 8.81
C TRP A 84 -20.02 -4.66 8.32
N CYS A 85 -19.25 -3.73 7.75
CA CYS A 85 -17.87 -3.98 7.32
C CYS A 85 -16.95 -4.33 8.51
N ALA A 86 -17.14 -3.66 9.66
CA ALA A 86 -16.42 -3.97 10.89
C ALA A 86 -16.72 -5.40 11.36
N ALA A 87 -18.00 -5.79 11.36
CA ALA A 87 -18.42 -7.12 11.78
C ALA A 87 -17.86 -8.23 10.87
N VAL A 88 -17.88 -8.02 9.53
CA VAL A 88 -17.26 -8.95 8.56
C VAL A 88 -15.78 -9.21 8.90
N VAL A 89 -15.05 -8.16 9.24
CA VAL A 89 -13.62 -8.25 9.54
C VAL A 89 -13.34 -8.82 10.93
N THR A 90 -14.09 -8.39 11.95
CA THR A 90 -13.96 -8.89 13.33
C THR A 90 -14.33 -10.37 13.42
N LEU A 91 -15.43 -10.78 12.78
CA LEU A 91 -15.88 -12.18 12.78
C LEU A 91 -15.08 -13.04 11.78
N ARG A 92 -14.40 -12.41 10.81
CA ARG A 92 -13.70 -13.07 9.69
C ARG A 92 -14.63 -14.02 8.92
N GLN A 93 -15.88 -13.59 8.72
CA GLN A 93 -16.94 -14.38 8.11
C GLN A 93 -17.73 -13.55 7.10
N THR A 94 -18.28 -14.23 6.10
CA THR A 94 -19.25 -13.65 5.19
C THR A 94 -20.56 -13.40 5.91
N LEU A 95 -21.03 -12.15 5.91
CA LEU A 95 -22.29 -11.73 6.52
C LEU A 95 -23.29 -11.36 5.43
N THR A 96 -24.54 -11.73 5.64
CA THR A 96 -25.64 -11.44 4.72
C THR A 96 -26.83 -10.84 5.48
N HIS A 97 -27.56 -9.96 4.82
CA HIS A 97 -28.80 -9.39 5.29
C HIS A 97 -29.71 -9.11 4.09
N ALA A 98 -30.93 -9.64 4.09
CA ALA A 98 -31.88 -9.46 2.99
C ALA A 98 -33.02 -8.46 3.28
N GLY A 99 -33.00 -7.79 4.44
CA GLY A 99 -33.98 -6.75 4.83
C GLY A 99 -35.19 -7.28 5.58
N THR A 100 -35.41 -8.60 5.56
CA THR A 100 -36.52 -9.27 6.25
C THR A 100 -36.07 -10.09 7.47
N ASP A 101 -34.76 -10.16 7.71
CA ASP A 101 -34.16 -10.95 8.79
C ASP A 101 -34.22 -10.19 10.13
N ALA A 102 -34.58 -10.88 11.21
CA ALA A 102 -34.75 -10.33 12.57
C ALA A 102 -33.45 -9.96 13.31
N ILE A 103 -32.38 -9.66 12.57
CA ILE A 103 -31.08 -9.28 13.13
C ILE A 103 -31.17 -7.84 13.61
N GLU A 104 -30.62 -7.57 14.79
CA GLU A 104 -30.50 -6.22 15.35
C GLU A 104 -29.89 -5.27 14.30
N PRO A 105 -30.52 -4.11 14.01
CA PRO A 105 -30.07 -3.24 12.93
C PRO A 105 -28.70 -2.65 13.26
N MET A 106 -27.64 -3.27 12.73
CA MET A 106 -26.30 -2.72 12.80
C MET A 106 -26.23 -1.45 11.95
N ARG A 107 -25.42 -0.48 12.38
CA ARG A 107 -25.38 0.82 11.71
C ARG A 107 -24.88 0.64 10.29
N SER A 108 -25.59 1.26 9.34
CA SER A 108 -25.10 1.37 7.97
C SER A 108 -23.78 2.16 7.97
N HIS A 109 -22.83 1.72 7.16
CA HIS A 109 -21.50 2.33 7.12
C HIS A 109 -21.60 3.81 6.74
N PRO A 110 -20.85 4.74 7.37
CA PRO A 110 -20.92 6.18 7.08
C PRO A 110 -20.73 6.53 5.60
N ALA A 111 -19.96 5.72 4.86
CA ALA A 111 -19.83 5.85 3.41
C ALA A 111 -21.21 5.88 2.69
N ASN A 112 -22.24 5.23 3.19
CA ASN A 112 -23.55 5.19 2.54
C ASN A 112 -24.36 6.49 2.66
N GLY A 113 -23.74 7.62 3.03
CA GLY A 113 -24.42 8.93 3.09
C GLY A 113 -25.56 8.99 4.10
N GLY A 114 -25.54 8.15 5.14
CA GLY A 114 -26.63 8.02 6.11
C GLY A 114 -27.85 7.22 5.62
N LEU A 115 -27.79 6.61 4.43
CA LEU A 115 -28.84 5.73 3.92
C LEU A 115 -28.89 4.43 4.72
N GLN A 116 -30.10 3.99 5.01
CA GLN A 116 -30.35 2.69 5.63
C GLN A 116 -30.26 1.60 4.55
N LEU A 117 -29.32 0.68 4.72
CA LEU A 117 -29.21 -0.49 3.85
C LEU A 117 -30.28 -1.51 4.23
N GLU A 118 -30.99 -2.03 3.23
CA GLU A 118 -31.96 -3.12 3.40
C GLU A 118 -31.48 -4.42 2.76
N ALA A 119 -30.41 -4.40 1.96
CA ALA A 119 -29.74 -5.59 1.49
C ALA A 119 -28.22 -5.42 1.63
N TYR A 120 -27.55 -6.45 2.13
CA TYR A 120 -26.11 -6.46 2.33
C TYR A 120 -25.54 -7.87 2.18
N ILE A 121 -24.43 -8.00 1.45
CA ILE A 121 -23.54 -9.15 1.50
C ILE A 121 -22.11 -8.64 1.60
N GLY A 122 -21.37 -9.08 2.62
CA GLY A 122 -20.01 -8.65 2.85
C GLY A 122 -19.12 -9.80 3.27
N THR A 123 -17.91 -9.85 2.75
CA THR A 123 -16.97 -10.96 2.96
C THR A 123 -15.54 -10.42 3.18
N PRO A 124 -14.73 -11.04 4.04
CA PRO A 124 -13.39 -10.54 4.34
C PRO A 124 -12.45 -10.75 3.15
N ILE A 125 -11.62 -9.75 2.87
CA ILE A 125 -10.48 -9.88 1.95
C ILE A 125 -9.28 -10.28 2.79
N VAL A 126 -8.66 -11.41 2.46
CA VAL A 126 -7.46 -11.92 3.12
C VAL A 126 -6.25 -11.72 2.21
N VAL A 127 -5.16 -11.19 2.76
CA VAL A 127 -3.88 -10.97 2.08
C VAL A 127 -2.78 -11.40 3.03
N ASP A 128 -1.86 -12.26 2.58
CA ASP A 128 -0.74 -12.79 3.37
C ASP A 128 -1.22 -13.46 4.70
N GLY A 129 -2.40 -14.08 4.69
CA GLY A 129 -3.02 -14.75 5.85
C GLY A 129 -3.71 -13.82 6.87
N ALA A 130 -3.61 -12.50 6.68
CA ALA A 130 -4.26 -11.50 7.54
C ALA A 130 -5.49 -10.88 6.85
N VAL A 131 -6.49 -10.47 7.63
CA VAL A 131 -7.62 -9.71 7.05
C VAL A 131 -7.12 -8.33 6.65
N PHE A 132 -7.18 -8.06 5.36
CA PHE A 132 -6.79 -6.80 4.76
C PHE A 132 -7.93 -5.77 4.79
N GLY A 133 -9.17 -6.25 4.70
CA GLY A 133 -10.36 -5.43 4.68
C GLY A 133 -11.58 -6.24 4.28
N SER A 134 -12.54 -5.63 3.59
CA SER A 134 -13.80 -6.26 3.22
C SER A 134 -14.20 -5.94 1.79
N LEU A 135 -14.77 -6.92 1.10
CA LEU A 135 -15.57 -6.72 -0.10
C LEU A 135 -17.03 -6.71 0.35
N SER A 136 -17.80 -5.71 -0.08
CA SER A 136 -19.21 -5.63 0.27
C SER A 136 -20.06 -5.17 -0.90
N PHE A 137 -21.29 -5.67 -0.94
CA PHE A 137 -22.34 -5.25 -1.86
C PHE A 137 -23.60 -4.95 -1.08
N SER A 138 -24.32 -3.92 -1.48
CA SER A 138 -25.49 -3.46 -0.76
C SER A 138 -26.50 -2.74 -1.64
N ASP A 139 -27.73 -2.67 -1.14
CA ASP A 139 -28.81 -1.89 -1.73
C ASP A 139 -29.68 -1.28 -0.62
N THR A 140 -30.38 -0.20 -0.96
CA THR A 140 -31.37 0.45 -0.09
C THR A 140 -32.72 -0.25 -0.14
N ARG A 141 -32.93 -1.18 -1.08
CA ARG A 141 -34.12 -2.00 -1.20
C ARG A 141 -33.87 -3.40 -0.68
N ALA A 142 -34.78 -3.90 0.15
CA ALA A 142 -34.80 -5.28 0.59
C ALA A 142 -34.87 -6.27 -0.60
N ARG A 143 -34.31 -7.46 -0.40
CA ARG A 143 -34.44 -8.55 -1.37
C ARG A 143 -35.72 -9.33 -1.11
N ALA A 144 -36.30 -9.88 -2.17
CA ALA A 144 -37.43 -10.79 -2.06
C ALA A 144 -37.05 -12.15 -1.47
N THR A 145 -35.80 -12.57 -1.66
CA THR A 145 -35.26 -13.84 -1.15
C THR A 145 -33.90 -13.62 -0.48
N PRO A 146 -33.56 -14.42 0.54
CA PRO A 146 -32.21 -14.46 1.10
C PRO A 146 -31.14 -14.75 0.04
N PHE A 147 -29.88 -14.41 0.33
CA PHE A 147 -28.76 -14.77 -0.52
C PHE A 147 -28.59 -16.29 -0.55
N ALA A 148 -28.49 -16.85 -1.75
CA ALA A 148 -28.26 -18.27 -1.94
C ALA A 148 -26.80 -18.66 -1.65
N ALA A 149 -26.55 -19.94 -1.38
CA ALA A 149 -25.22 -20.43 -1.00
C ALA A 149 -24.16 -20.25 -2.11
N ASP A 150 -24.58 -20.31 -3.36
CA ASP A 150 -23.76 -20.03 -4.54
C ASP A 150 -23.44 -18.54 -4.69
N GLU A 151 -24.39 -17.63 -4.38
CA GLU A 151 -24.12 -16.19 -4.31
C GLU A 151 -23.07 -15.86 -3.23
N ILE A 152 -23.19 -16.50 -2.06
CA ILE A 152 -22.21 -16.37 -0.96
C ILE A 152 -20.83 -16.88 -1.40
N GLY A 153 -20.76 -18.09 -1.97
CA GLY A 153 -19.50 -18.66 -2.46
C GLY A 153 -18.87 -17.86 -3.60
N LEU A 154 -19.68 -17.20 -4.42
CA LEU A 154 -19.21 -16.27 -5.45
C LEU A 154 -18.58 -15.02 -4.83
N ALA A 155 -19.24 -14.40 -3.85
CA ALA A 155 -18.69 -13.22 -3.15
C ALA A 155 -17.33 -13.55 -2.51
N GLU A 156 -17.25 -14.69 -1.82
CA GLU A 156 -16.01 -15.20 -1.22
C GLU A 156 -14.91 -15.44 -2.28
N SER A 157 -15.29 -16.00 -3.43
CA SER A 157 -14.36 -16.23 -4.54
C SER A 157 -13.82 -14.92 -5.13
N ILE A 158 -14.67 -13.90 -5.29
CA ILE A 158 -14.24 -12.57 -5.75
C ILE A 158 -13.31 -11.93 -4.72
N ALA A 159 -13.62 -12.01 -3.43
CA ALA A 159 -12.74 -11.48 -2.38
C ALA A 159 -11.39 -12.20 -2.33
N ALA A 160 -11.37 -13.53 -2.52
CA ALA A 160 -10.13 -14.30 -2.62
C ALA A 160 -9.31 -13.92 -3.86
N LEU A 161 -9.96 -13.63 -5.00
CA LEU A 161 -9.31 -13.14 -6.20
C LEU A 161 -8.66 -11.77 -5.98
N ILE A 162 -9.39 -10.86 -5.34
CA ILE A 162 -8.89 -9.55 -4.90
C ILE A 162 -7.66 -9.73 -3.99
N GLY A 163 -7.74 -10.60 -2.99
CA GLY A 163 -6.63 -10.91 -2.09
C GLY A 163 -5.38 -11.35 -2.84
N ARG A 164 -5.50 -12.39 -3.69
CA ARG A 164 -4.40 -12.92 -4.50
C ARG A 164 -3.80 -11.89 -5.45
N PHE A 165 -4.64 -11.02 -6.02
CA PHE A 165 -4.16 -9.95 -6.89
C PHE A 165 -3.29 -8.96 -6.13
N ILE A 166 -3.71 -8.56 -4.91
CA ILE A 166 -2.91 -7.70 -4.03
C ILE A 166 -1.58 -8.38 -3.65
N GLU A 167 -1.60 -9.66 -3.29
CA GLU A 167 -0.39 -10.44 -2.97
C GLU A 167 0.57 -10.46 -4.16
N ARG A 168 0.06 -10.73 -5.38
CA ARG A 168 0.85 -10.73 -6.60
C ARG A 168 1.50 -9.37 -6.87
N GLN A 169 0.74 -8.29 -6.73
CA GLN A 169 1.28 -6.93 -6.92
C GLN A 169 2.37 -6.62 -5.90
N ARG A 170 2.16 -6.95 -4.61
CA ARG A 170 3.18 -6.76 -3.57
C ARG A 170 4.46 -7.55 -3.88
N ALA A 171 4.31 -8.79 -4.32
CA ALA A 171 5.44 -9.63 -4.70
C ALA A 171 6.19 -9.05 -5.91
N GLU A 172 5.48 -8.52 -6.90
CA GLU A 172 6.07 -7.92 -8.09
C GLU A 172 6.82 -6.62 -7.77
N THR A 173 6.20 -5.71 -7.03
CA THR A 173 6.88 -4.50 -6.54
C THR A 173 8.10 -4.86 -5.70
N GLY A 174 7.99 -5.88 -4.83
CA GLY A 174 9.12 -6.36 -4.03
C GLY A 174 10.28 -6.92 -4.87
N ARG A 175 9.97 -7.64 -5.97
CA ARG A 175 10.99 -8.10 -6.93
C ARG A 175 11.65 -6.92 -7.64
N GLN A 176 10.85 -5.99 -8.15
CA GLN A 176 11.36 -4.81 -8.86
C GLN A 176 12.29 -3.97 -7.99
N THR A 177 11.91 -3.68 -6.74
CA THR A 177 12.79 -2.96 -5.80
C THR A 177 14.09 -3.72 -5.52
N ARG A 178 14.03 -5.05 -5.41
CA ARG A 178 15.23 -5.87 -5.18
C ARG A 178 16.16 -5.89 -6.40
N ASP A 179 15.61 -6.02 -7.60
CA ASP A 179 16.39 -6.02 -8.83
C ASP A 179 17.04 -4.65 -9.07
N GLN A 180 16.30 -3.57 -8.76
CA GLN A 180 16.81 -2.21 -8.76
C GLN A 180 18.01 -2.05 -7.80
N PHE A 181 17.91 -2.59 -6.59
CA PHE A 181 19.01 -2.61 -5.61
C PHE A 181 20.22 -3.40 -6.11
N TYR A 182 20.03 -4.61 -6.64
CA TYR A 182 21.17 -5.40 -7.15
C TYR A 182 21.86 -4.72 -8.32
N ARG A 183 21.11 -4.10 -9.23
CA ARG A 183 21.66 -3.29 -10.32
C ARG A 183 22.46 -2.11 -9.78
N SER A 184 21.97 -1.42 -8.76
CA SER A 184 22.67 -0.28 -8.15
C SER A 184 24.02 -0.69 -7.55
N VAL A 185 24.09 -1.86 -6.91
CA VAL A 185 25.35 -2.42 -6.39
C VAL A 185 26.29 -2.81 -7.53
N ALA A 186 25.80 -3.55 -8.53
CA ALA A 186 26.62 -4.03 -9.65
C ALA A 186 27.23 -2.89 -10.48
N GLU A 187 26.53 -1.77 -10.64
CA GLU A 187 27.03 -0.60 -11.39
C GLU A 187 27.97 0.29 -10.58
N THR A 188 27.78 0.37 -9.25
CA THR A 188 28.63 1.20 -8.39
C THR A 188 29.93 0.51 -7.99
N LEU A 189 29.95 -0.81 -7.86
CA LEU A 189 31.12 -1.56 -7.41
C LEU A 189 32.36 -1.37 -8.32
N PRO A 190 32.26 -1.43 -9.67
CA PRO A 190 33.40 -1.15 -10.55
C PRO A 190 33.92 0.29 -10.44
N LEU A 191 33.06 1.27 -10.11
CA LEU A 191 33.49 2.66 -9.92
C LEU A 191 34.46 2.78 -8.73
N LEU A 192 34.24 1.98 -7.69
CA LEU A 192 35.07 1.94 -6.49
C LEU A 192 36.40 1.20 -6.70
N HIS A 193 36.45 0.28 -7.67
CA HIS A 193 37.61 -0.58 -7.97
C HIS A 193 38.37 -0.17 -9.24
N ALA A 194 38.04 0.95 -9.87
CA ALA A 194 38.72 1.38 -11.08
C ALA A 194 40.19 1.74 -10.79
N ASP A 195 41.13 1.05 -11.46
CA ASP A 195 42.59 1.25 -11.35
C ASP A 195 43.11 2.57 -11.96
N ALA A 196 42.21 3.40 -12.51
CA ALA A 196 42.59 4.68 -13.08
C ALA A 196 42.77 5.74 -11.97
N PRO A 197 43.76 6.64 -12.06
CA PRO A 197 43.89 7.77 -11.15
C PRO A 197 42.73 8.75 -11.34
N ARG A 198 41.60 8.46 -10.70
CA ARG A 198 40.45 9.36 -10.57
C ARG A 198 40.49 10.03 -9.22
N GLU A 199 40.10 11.30 -9.17
CA GLU A 199 39.96 11.99 -7.90
C GLU A 199 38.84 11.33 -7.09
N ARG A 200 39.07 11.07 -5.80
CA ARG A 200 38.14 10.31 -4.96
C ARG A 200 36.75 10.98 -4.86
N SER A 201 36.70 12.30 -5.03
CA SER A 201 35.44 13.07 -5.07
C SER A 201 34.60 12.76 -6.31
N ASP A 202 35.24 12.59 -7.47
CA ASP A 202 34.54 12.27 -8.72
C ASP A 202 33.88 10.89 -8.66
N VAL A 203 34.59 9.92 -8.07
CA VAL A 203 34.06 8.57 -7.86
C VAL A 203 32.84 8.59 -6.95
N MET A 204 32.88 9.34 -5.84
CA MET A 204 31.75 9.41 -4.90
C MET A 204 30.56 10.17 -5.48
N GLY A 205 30.80 11.21 -6.29
CA GLY A 205 29.76 11.88 -7.06
C GLY A 205 29.07 10.92 -8.04
N GLN A 206 29.85 10.15 -8.79
CA GLN A 206 29.31 9.17 -9.74
C GLN A 206 28.52 8.06 -9.02
N VAL A 207 29.04 7.52 -7.91
CA VAL A 207 28.32 6.54 -7.08
C VAL A 207 27.00 7.12 -6.58
N ALA A 208 27.00 8.35 -6.07
CA ALA A 208 25.79 9.01 -5.61
C ALA A 208 24.76 9.16 -6.75
N SER A 209 25.20 9.58 -7.95
CA SER A 209 24.33 9.70 -9.12
C SER A 209 23.73 8.36 -9.53
N THR A 210 24.57 7.34 -9.72
CA THR A 210 24.14 6.00 -10.10
C THR A 210 23.13 5.43 -9.11
N LEU A 211 23.34 5.61 -7.80
CA LEU A 211 22.38 5.19 -6.77
C LEU A 211 21.08 5.99 -6.85
N ALA A 212 21.15 7.32 -6.98
CA ALA A 212 19.97 8.18 -7.05
C ALA A 212 19.10 7.84 -8.27
N ASP A 213 19.73 7.69 -9.44
CA ASP A 213 19.07 7.41 -10.70
C ASP A 213 18.46 6.00 -10.70
N ILE A 214 19.25 4.99 -10.34
CA ILE A 214 18.78 3.60 -10.36
C ILE A 214 17.67 3.41 -9.35
N MET A 215 17.81 3.91 -8.12
CA MET A 215 16.84 3.70 -7.04
C MET A 215 15.67 4.69 -7.06
N GLY A 216 15.69 5.69 -7.95
CA GLY A 216 14.68 6.76 -7.98
C GLY A 216 14.64 7.58 -6.70
N LEU A 217 15.78 7.75 -6.02
CA LEU A 217 15.86 8.46 -4.75
C LEU A 217 15.99 9.97 -4.99
N PRO A 218 15.21 10.81 -4.29
CA PRO A 218 15.29 12.26 -4.45
C PRO A 218 16.63 12.84 -4.00
N LEU A 219 17.38 12.09 -3.18
CA LEU A 219 18.68 12.49 -2.67
C LEU A 219 19.52 11.26 -2.30
N VAL A 220 20.75 11.22 -2.81
CA VAL A 220 21.83 10.37 -2.30
C VAL A 220 23.06 11.25 -2.08
N TRP A 221 23.74 11.07 -0.94
CA TRP A 221 24.97 11.78 -0.68
C TRP A 221 25.96 10.94 0.14
N VAL A 222 27.24 11.21 -0.05
CA VAL A 222 28.35 10.58 0.65
C VAL A 222 29.13 11.66 1.38
N GLY A 223 29.27 11.48 2.70
CA GLY A 223 30.04 12.35 3.56
C GLY A 223 31.38 11.73 3.94
N ARG A 224 32.42 12.55 3.99
CA ARG A 224 33.72 12.18 4.56
C ARG A 224 33.90 12.92 5.88
N LEU A 225 34.04 12.18 6.97
CA LEU A 225 34.36 12.74 8.28
C LEU A 225 35.83 13.14 8.34
N GLU A 226 36.12 14.36 8.78
CA GLU A 226 37.46 14.80 9.14
C GLU A 226 37.75 14.39 10.60
N PRO A 227 38.68 13.44 10.85
CA PRO A 227 38.82 12.82 12.17
C PRO A 227 39.16 13.79 13.31
N LYS A 228 39.88 14.88 13.02
CA LYS A 228 40.28 15.87 14.02
C LYS A 228 39.23 16.94 14.27
N ALA A 229 38.50 17.33 13.22
CA ALA A 229 37.59 18.47 13.26
C ALA A 229 36.15 18.03 13.56
N LEU A 230 35.84 16.73 13.42
CA LEU A 230 34.50 16.14 13.50
C LEU A 230 33.49 16.76 12.54
N TRP A 231 33.96 17.51 11.53
CA TRP A 231 33.14 18.03 10.44
C TRP A 231 33.07 17.01 9.31
N VAL A 232 31.93 16.96 8.66
CA VAL A 232 31.69 16.07 7.53
C VAL A 232 31.61 16.90 6.26
N GLN A 233 32.51 16.61 5.33
CA GLN A 233 32.49 17.17 3.99
C GLN A 233 31.64 16.29 3.07
N ALA A 234 30.66 16.85 2.39
CA ALA A 234 29.97 16.13 1.32
C ALA A 234 30.94 15.95 0.14
N VAL A 235 31.23 14.70 -0.21
CA VAL A 235 32.17 14.32 -1.30
C VAL A 235 31.46 13.72 -2.50
N GLY A 236 30.16 13.44 -2.39
CA GLY A 236 29.28 13.09 -3.50
C GLY A 236 27.85 13.45 -3.13
N VAL A 237 27.11 14.09 -4.04
CA VAL A 237 25.71 14.49 -3.83
C VAL A 237 25.00 14.37 -5.16
N ALA A 238 23.83 13.73 -5.18
CA ALA A 238 23.01 13.59 -6.38
C ALA A 238 21.51 13.54 -6.04
N GLY A 239 20.69 13.83 -7.05
CA GLY A 239 19.24 13.85 -6.97
C GLY A 239 18.65 15.27 -6.88
N PRO A 240 17.34 15.42 -7.16
CA PRO A 240 16.66 16.71 -7.21
C PRO A 240 16.61 17.46 -5.88
N ALA A 241 16.84 16.79 -4.75
CA ALA A 241 16.86 17.40 -3.42
C ALA A 241 18.29 17.66 -2.88
N CYS A 242 19.29 17.81 -3.77
CA CYS A 242 20.69 18.07 -3.40
C CYS A 242 20.89 19.29 -2.49
N ASP A 243 20.06 20.33 -2.65
CA ASP A 243 20.06 21.56 -1.82
C ASP A 243 19.85 21.30 -0.32
N TYR A 244 19.23 20.16 0.01
CA TYR A 244 19.07 19.75 1.40
C TYR A 244 20.43 19.58 2.10
N VAL A 245 21.43 19.00 1.43
CA VAL A 245 22.73 18.65 2.03
C VAL A 245 23.74 19.78 1.91
N THR A 246 23.75 20.49 0.77
CA THR A 246 24.73 21.55 0.49
C THR A 246 24.60 22.73 1.46
N THR A 247 23.45 22.89 2.11
CA THR A 247 23.16 23.96 3.08
C THR A 247 23.25 23.53 4.54
N LEU A 248 23.60 22.27 4.83
CA LEU A 248 23.71 21.75 6.19
C LEU A 248 25.12 21.91 6.74
N SER A 249 25.19 22.30 8.00
CA SER A 249 26.39 22.14 8.83
C SER A 249 26.39 20.70 9.36
N LEU A 250 27.30 19.87 8.85
CA LEU A 250 27.33 18.43 9.15
C LEU A 250 28.47 18.10 10.11
N THR A 251 28.17 17.62 11.32
CA THR A 251 29.18 17.26 12.33
C THR A 251 28.85 15.97 13.07
N ALA A 252 29.87 15.25 13.53
CA ALA A 252 29.73 14.08 14.41
C ALA A 252 29.78 14.44 15.91
N ASP A 253 30.05 15.70 16.25
CA ASP A 253 30.22 16.19 17.62
C ASP A 253 28.90 16.09 18.41
N PRO A 254 28.81 15.26 19.48
CA PRO A 254 27.60 15.15 20.29
C PRO A 254 27.31 16.41 21.12
N ALA A 255 28.28 17.30 21.33
CA ALA A 255 28.02 18.55 22.05
C ALA A 255 27.23 19.57 21.21
N ARG A 256 27.11 19.35 19.89
CA ARG A 256 26.45 20.27 18.97
C ARG A 256 25.06 19.77 18.57
N PRO A 257 24.05 20.65 18.46
CA PRO A 257 22.73 20.28 17.95
C PRO A 257 22.80 19.61 16.57
N GLU A 258 23.67 20.09 15.68
CA GLU A 258 23.85 19.55 14.33
C GLU A 258 24.37 18.10 14.34
N GLY A 259 25.12 17.72 15.37
CA GLY A 259 25.64 16.36 15.53
C GLY A 259 24.68 15.40 16.21
N GLN A 260 23.51 15.86 16.65
CA GLN A 260 22.45 15.00 17.20
C GLN A 260 21.58 14.34 16.12
N GLY A 261 21.76 14.74 14.85
CA GLY A 261 21.02 14.19 13.73
C GLY A 261 21.38 12.74 13.39
N PRO A 262 20.68 12.14 12.40
CA PRO A 262 20.81 10.72 12.08
C PRO A 262 22.24 10.38 11.62
N MET A 263 22.89 11.28 10.87
CA MET A 263 24.29 11.11 10.47
C MET A 263 25.26 11.10 11.66
N GLY A 264 25.15 12.07 12.57
CA GLY A 264 26.04 12.12 13.75
C GLY A 264 25.88 10.89 14.64
N ARG A 265 24.63 10.42 14.81
CA ARG A 265 24.34 9.17 15.53
C ARG A 265 24.90 7.94 14.82
N ALA A 266 24.74 7.81 13.50
CA ALA A 266 25.28 6.69 12.72
C ALA A 266 26.81 6.65 12.79
N LEU A 267 27.48 7.81 12.69
CA LEU A 267 28.95 7.91 12.83
C LEU A 267 29.44 7.49 14.21
N ARG A 268 28.71 7.80 15.29
CA ARG A 268 29.09 7.44 16.67
C ARG A 268 28.80 5.97 17.00
N THR A 269 27.68 5.44 16.53
CA THR A 269 27.23 4.07 16.85
C THR A 269 27.83 3.03 15.90
N GLY A 270 28.09 3.42 14.65
CA GLY A 270 28.45 2.49 13.57
C GLY A 270 27.24 1.73 12.99
N GLU A 271 26.03 2.00 13.46
CA GLU A 271 24.81 1.34 13.00
C GLU A 271 24.11 2.15 11.90
N ALA A 272 23.48 1.44 10.96
CA ALA A 272 22.61 2.07 10.00
C ALA A 272 21.31 2.52 10.68
N LEU A 273 20.91 3.76 10.45
CA LEU A 273 19.72 4.36 11.06
C LEU A 273 18.71 4.71 9.96
N LEU A 274 17.53 4.10 10.05
CA LEU A 274 16.34 4.51 9.30
C LEU A 274 15.51 5.46 10.18
N THR A 275 15.23 6.65 9.68
CA THR A 275 14.52 7.68 10.44
C THR A 275 13.45 8.37 9.59
N ALA A 276 12.26 8.56 10.16
CA ALA A 276 11.21 9.40 9.56
C ALA A 276 11.37 10.85 10.03
N PHE A 277 11.22 11.83 9.13
CA PHE A 277 11.29 13.25 9.51
C PHE A 277 10.09 13.72 10.34
N SER A 278 9.08 12.86 10.55
CA SER A 278 8.00 13.05 11.51
C SER A 278 8.41 12.75 12.96
N ASP A 279 9.57 12.11 13.19
CA ASP A 279 10.09 11.84 14.53
C ASP A 279 10.42 13.16 15.25
N PRO A 280 9.91 13.41 16.47
CA PRO A 280 10.25 14.60 17.25
C PRO A 280 11.75 14.84 17.44
N VAL A 281 12.56 13.78 17.52
CA VAL A 281 14.02 13.87 17.66
C VAL A 281 14.65 14.55 16.43
N LEU A 282 13.98 14.48 15.27
CA LEU A 282 14.43 15.10 14.03
C LEU A 282 13.78 16.44 13.72
N ALA A 283 13.03 17.02 14.65
CA ALA A 283 12.40 18.34 14.49
C ALA A 283 13.36 19.42 13.93
N PRO A 284 14.64 19.51 14.33
CA PRO A 284 15.57 20.50 13.77
C PRO A 284 15.82 20.37 12.25
N TRP A 285 15.66 19.17 11.69
CA TRP A 285 15.85 18.88 10.26
C TRP A 285 14.53 18.75 9.49
N ALA A 286 13.41 18.50 10.18
CA ALA A 286 12.11 18.16 9.60
C ALA A 286 11.53 19.24 8.68
N ASP A 287 11.64 20.52 9.06
CA ASP A 287 11.11 21.62 8.23
C ASP A 287 11.84 21.72 6.89
N ARG A 288 13.17 21.56 6.91
CA ARG A 288 13.99 21.60 5.69
C ARG A 288 13.73 20.35 4.84
N ALA A 289 13.68 19.18 5.45
CA ALA A 289 13.38 17.93 4.77
C ALA A 289 12.04 18.02 4.03
N ARG A 290 11.00 18.55 4.69
CA ARG A 290 9.67 18.78 4.08
C ARG A 290 9.73 19.72 2.87
N ARG A 291 10.47 20.84 2.95
CA ARG A 291 10.64 21.75 1.81
C ARG A 291 11.30 21.09 0.59
N CYS A 292 12.15 20.10 0.83
CA CYS A 292 12.83 19.31 -0.20
C CYS A 292 12.07 18.04 -0.59
N GLY A 293 10.84 17.82 -0.07
CA GLY A 293 10.03 16.63 -0.38
C GLY A 293 10.53 15.33 0.27
N LEU A 294 11.35 15.41 1.32
CA LEU A 294 11.93 14.23 1.99
C LEU A 294 11.05 13.80 3.18
N GLY A 295 10.55 12.56 3.14
CA GLY A 295 9.75 11.97 4.23
C GLY A 295 10.56 11.15 5.24
N SER A 296 11.66 10.54 4.80
CA SER A 296 12.54 9.71 5.62
C SER A 296 13.98 9.72 5.10
N SER A 297 14.91 9.22 5.90
CA SER A 297 16.30 8.99 5.50
C SER A 297 16.83 7.68 6.06
N ILE A 298 17.69 7.01 5.31
CA ILE A 298 18.57 5.96 5.81
C ILE A 298 20.00 6.50 5.79
N VAL A 299 20.72 6.35 6.91
CA VAL A 299 22.10 6.79 7.02
C VAL A 299 22.95 5.64 7.58
N ALA A 300 24.05 5.34 6.92
CA ALA A 300 25.02 4.34 7.35
C ALA A 300 26.41 4.96 7.41
N ALA A 301 27.22 4.51 8.37
CA ALA A 301 28.62 4.89 8.49
C ALA A 301 29.51 3.67 8.23
N ALA A 302 30.48 3.83 7.34
CA ALA A 302 31.52 2.84 7.12
C ALA A 302 32.85 3.36 7.69
N ARG A 303 33.62 2.46 8.32
CA ARG A 303 35.02 2.75 8.67
C ARG A 303 35.88 2.34 7.49
N THR A 304 36.68 3.28 6.99
CA THR A 304 37.72 3.02 5.98
C THR A 304 39.06 2.81 6.65
#